data_AF-A0A318Y0Q5-F1
#
_entry.id   AF-A0A318Y0Q5-F1
#
_cell.length_a   1.000
_cell.length_b   1.000
_cell.length_c   1.000
_cell.angle_alpha   90.00
_cell.angle_beta   90.00
_cell.angle_gamma   90.00
#
_symmetry.space_group_name_H-M   'P 1'
#
loop_
_entity.id
_entity.type
_entity.pdbx_description
1 polymer ?
#
loop_
_entity_poly.entity_id
_entity_poly.type
_entity_poly.pdbx_seq_one_letter_code
_entity_poly.pdbx_strand_id
1 'polypeptide(L)'
;MNDNIKIAIDSRLSDLEITEDFKAELTQKILLKRKKPVRPLAVMAAACICIVIAITTIAASTIQNNASSFYLRYLSTEQMAIADASAEHYGAEVYFKGLRSDDIYTQYFSINKLVEYYGDNEIRLKAINAIKPFLQNTDKKLSDAAAFSLSILTKTYDNPNIYHLADGSIVFTLFNNYSDYGSYNELWLIKNDELSQFFAFGKPSMYITSIVLSPDKKNIAVTTCSNKSTYLIVFDMENGLISPELIESARFLLARDKKYEIWERIDHENYSGLYSDVKWIDNSTVEFAAGLSYKNTEIIENASVTYNILTKSMKYKLLP
;
A
#
# COMPACT_ATOMS: atom_id res chain seq x y z
N MET A 1 -43.31 -25.19 -0.05
CA MET A 1 -41.85 -25.06 0.10
C MET A 1 -41.33 -24.80 -1.31
N ASN A 2 -40.57 -23.73 -1.51
CA ASN A 2 -40.20 -23.26 -2.84
C ASN A 2 -39.28 -24.29 -3.52
N ASP A 3 -39.61 -24.74 -4.73
CA ASP A 3 -38.89 -25.84 -5.41
C ASP A 3 -37.40 -25.52 -5.64
N ASN A 4 -37.06 -24.23 -5.74
CA ASN A 4 -35.69 -23.76 -5.83
C ASN A 4 -34.86 -23.98 -4.55
N ILE A 5 -35.51 -24.00 -3.38
CA ILE A 5 -34.85 -24.28 -2.09
C ILE A 5 -34.56 -25.77 -1.98
N LYS A 6 -35.45 -26.62 -2.49
CA LYS A 6 -35.26 -28.07 -2.50
C LYS A 6 -34.08 -28.47 -3.39
N ILE A 7 -34.00 -27.89 -4.59
CA ILE A 7 -32.90 -28.13 -5.55
C ILE A 7 -31.54 -27.69 -4.98
N ALA A 8 -31.47 -26.54 -4.31
CA ALA A 8 -30.23 -26.04 -3.70
C ALA A 8 -29.76 -26.89 -2.51
N ILE A 9 -30.69 -27.48 -1.76
CA ILE A 9 -30.38 -28.39 -0.65
C ILE A 9 -29.92 -29.74 -1.19
N ASP A 10 -30.62 -30.30 -2.18
CA ASP A 10 -30.28 -31.60 -2.77
C ASP A 10 -28.91 -31.55 -3.47
N SER A 11 -28.57 -30.44 -4.13
CA SER A 11 -27.25 -30.21 -4.75
C SER A 11 -26.11 -30.09 -3.74
N ARG A 12 -26.37 -29.60 -2.51
CA ARG A 12 -25.32 -29.53 -1.47
C ARG A 12 -25.20 -30.80 -0.65
N LEU A 13 -26.25 -31.61 -0.59
CA LEU A 13 -26.24 -32.91 0.06
C LEU A 13 -25.61 -34.00 -0.80
N SER A 14 -25.53 -33.83 -2.13
CA SER A 14 -24.78 -34.72 -3.02
C SER A 14 -23.26 -34.57 -2.91
N ASP A 15 -22.78 -33.40 -2.51
CA ASP A 15 -21.35 -33.08 -2.38
C ASP A 15 -20.75 -33.57 -1.05
N LEU A 16 -21.59 -34.00 -0.12
CA LEU A 16 -21.21 -34.57 1.15
C LEU A 16 -21.55 -36.06 1.07
N GLU A 17 -20.57 -36.95 1.12
CA GLU A 17 -20.74 -38.41 1.15
C GLU A 17 -21.47 -38.84 2.44
N ILE A 18 -22.76 -38.56 2.50
CA ILE A 18 -23.63 -38.81 3.65
C ILE A 18 -24.40 -40.10 3.34
N THR A 19 -24.27 -41.06 4.25
CA THR A 19 -24.91 -42.37 4.17
C THR A 19 -26.44 -42.25 4.09
N GLU A 20 -27.07 -43.11 3.28
CA GLU A 20 -28.52 -43.11 3.04
C GLU A 20 -29.35 -43.21 4.34
N ASP A 21 -28.82 -43.84 5.38
CA ASP A 21 -29.43 -43.92 6.71
C ASP A 21 -29.61 -42.52 7.37
N PHE A 22 -28.67 -41.61 7.15
CA PHE A 22 -28.75 -40.26 7.70
C PHE A 22 -29.77 -39.40 6.94
N LYS A 23 -29.92 -39.61 5.61
CA LYS A 23 -30.98 -38.97 4.82
C LYS A 23 -32.37 -39.43 5.25
N ALA A 24 -32.53 -40.72 5.57
CA ALA A 24 -33.78 -41.28 6.09
C ALA A 24 -34.15 -40.68 7.46
N GLU A 25 -33.18 -40.58 8.38
CA GLU A 25 -33.39 -40.00 9.72
C GLU A 25 -33.75 -38.50 9.65
N LEU A 26 -33.12 -37.76 8.74
CA LEU A 26 -33.39 -36.33 8.52
C LEU A 26 -34.80 -36.12 7.93
N THR A 27 -35.19 -36.94 6.96
CA THR A 27 -36.51 -36.88 6.30
C THR A 27 -37.63 -37.21 7.29
N GLN A 28 -37.40 -38.19 8.18
CA GLN A 28 -38.37 -38.56 9.22
C GLN A 28 -38.50 -37.47 10.30
N LYS A 29 -37.41 -36.79 10.69
CA LYS A 29 -37.44 -35.65 11.61
C LYS A 29 -38.10 -34.40 11.03
N ILE A 30 -38.01 -34.20 9.71
CA ILE A 30 -38.66 -33.08 9.01
C ILE A 30 -40.18 -33.30 8.87
N LEU A 31 -40.62 -34.53 8.61
CA LEU A 31 -42.05 -34.85 8.44
C LEU A 31 -42.87 -34.83 9.75
N LEU A 32 -42.24 -34.99 10.92
CA LEU A 32 -42.96 -35.09 12.20
C LEU A 32 -43.13 -33.79 13.00
N LYS A 33 -42.62 -32.64 12.53
CA LYS A 33 -42.89 -31.35 13.20
C LYS A 33 -44.12 -30.65 12.63
N ARG A 34 -45.29 -30.98 13.22
CA ARG A 34 -46.51 -30.16 13.15
C ARG A 34 -46.17 -28.68 13.40
N LYS A 35 -46.68 -27.81 12.51
CA LYS A 35 -46.53 -26.36 12.49
C LYS A 35 -46.69 -25.71 13.87
N LYS A 36 -45.60 -25.19 14.43
CA LYS A 36 -45.65 -24.01 15.30
C LYS A 36 -45.16 -22.82 14.49
N PRO A 37 -45.79 -21.63 14.60
CA PRO A 37 -45.36 -20.46 13.86
C PRO A 37 -43.95 -20.09 14.31
N VAL A 38 -42.97 -20.27 13.43
CA VAL A 38 -41.60 -19.79 13.66
C VAL A 38 -41.69 -18.27 13.64
N ARG A 39 -41.42 -17.65 14.80
CA ARG A 39 -41.45 -16.19 14.94
C ARG A 39 -40.43 -15.59 13.95
N PRO A 40 -40.77 -14.52 13.22
CA PRO A 40 -39.87 -13.88 12.24
C PRO A 40 -38.52 -13.48 12.85
N LEU A 41 -38.47 -13.27 14.17
CA LEU A 41 -37.25 -13.01 14.94
C LEU A 41 -36.22 -14.15 14.87
N ALA A 42 -36.65 -15.42 14.82
CA ALA A 42 -35.75 -16.57 14.82
C ALA A 42 -35.07 -16.80 13.46
N VAL A 43 -35.79 -16.49 12.37
CA VAL A 43 -35.23 -16.52 11.00
C VAL A 43 -34.26 -15.37 10.79
N MET A 44 -34.60 -14.18 11.33
CA MET A 44 -33.71 -13.02 11.27
C MET A 44 -32.44 -13.22 12.10
N ALA A 45 -32.55 -13.81 13.30
CA ALA A 45 -31.40 -14.15 14.13
C ALA A 45 -30.48 -15.18 13.45
N ALA A 46 -31.03 -16.21 12.81
CA ALA A 46 -30.24 -17.18 12.05
C ALA A 46 -29.54 -16.54 10.84
N ALA A 47 -30.21 -15.65 10.12
CA ALA A 47 -29.61 -14.90 9.01
C ALA A 47 -28.48 -13.97 9.50
N CYS A 48 -28.67 -13.27 10.61
CA CYS A 48 -27.63 -12.45 11.24
C CYS A 48 -26.43 -13.30 11.70
N ILE A 49 -26.66 -14.49 12.27
CA ILE A 49 -25.58 -15.41 12.68
C ILE A 49 -24.79 -15.90 11.46
N CYS A 50 -25.46 -16.27 10.36
CA CYS A 50 -24.77 -16.68 9.13
C CYS A 50 -23.95 -15.53 8.51
N ILE A 51 -24.47 -14.30 8.53
CA ILE A 51 -23.75 -13.12 8.04
C ILE A 51 -22.53 -12.84 8.93
N VAL A 52 -22.68 -12.90 10.26
CA VAL A 52 -21.57 -12.70 11.19
C VAL A 52 -20.49 -13.78 11.02
N ILE A 53 -20.87 -15.06 10.85
CA ILE A 53 -19.91 -16.15 10.60
C ILE A 53 -19.21 -15.99 9.23
N ALA A 54 -19.93 -15.54 8.20
CA ALA A 54 -19.33 -15.27 6.89
C ALA A 54 -18.33 -14.10 6.97
N ILE A 55 -18.66 -13.03 7.69
CA ILE A 55 -17.76 -11.89 7.89
C ILE A 55 -16.53 -12.28 8.72
N THR A 56 -16.68 -13.08 9.79
CA THR A 56 -15.54 -13.49 10.63
C THR A 56 -14.62 -14.46 9.93
N THR A 57 -15.14 -15.34 9.07
CA THR A 57 -14.32 -16.25 8.24
C THR A 57 -13.55 -15.51 7.15
N ILE A 58 -14.14 -14.49 6.51
CA ILE A 58 -13.45 -13.59 5.57
C ILE A 58 -12.39 -12.74 6.30
N ALA A 59 -12.70 -12.22 7.49
CA ALA A 59 -11.75 -11.46 8.28
C ALA A 59 -10.57 -12.34 8.77
N ALA A 60 -10.85 -13.55 9.24
CA ALA A 60 -9.83 -14.50 9.67
C ALA A 60 -8.94 -14.95 8.50
N SER A 61 -9.52 -15.21 7.32
CA SER A 61 -8.72 -15.54 6.13
C SER A 61 -7.89 -14.35 5.64
N THR A 62 -8.41 -13.13 5.74
CA THR A 62 -7.66 -11.90 5.41
C THR A 62 -6.50 -11.67 6.39
N ILE A 63 -6.73 -11.87 7.69
CA ILE A 63 -5.68 -11.77 8.73
C ILE A 63 -4.63 -12.87 8.55
N GLN A 64 -5.06 -14.10 8.25
CA GLN A 64 -4.16 -15.23 8.03
C GLN A 64 -3.35 -15.08 6.72
N ASN A 65 -3.95 -14.57 5.65
CA ASN A 65 -3.26 -14.27 4.38
C ASN A 65 -2.27 -13.10 4.51
N ASN A 66 -2.60 -12.08 5.31
CA ASN A 66 -1.67 -11.00 5.62
C ASN A 66 -0.50 -11.50 6.50
N ALA A 67 -0.76 -12.42 7.43
CA ALA A 67 0.26 -13.06 8.26
C ALA A 67 1.12 -14.09 7.52
N SER A 68 0.65 -14.66 6.40
CA SER A 68 1.37 -15.65 5.59
C SER A 68 2.17 -15.05 4.43
N SER A 69 2.05 -13.75 4.16
CA SER A 69 2.85 -13.07 3.15
C SER A 69 4.29 -12.85 3.64
N PHE A 70 5.29 -13.05 2.77
CA PHE A 70 6.69 -12.81 3.17
C PHE A 70 6.90 -11.38 3.68
N TYR A 71 7.76 -11.21 4.68
CA TYR A 71 7.91 -9.94 5.37
C TYR A 71 9.04 -9.12 4.74
N LEU A 72 8.70 -8.04 4.04
CA LEU A 72 9.61 -7.24 3.22
C LEU A 72 10.87 -6.74 3.96
N ARG A 73 10.81 -6.62 5.29
CA ARG A 73 11.98 -6.35 6.15
C ARG A 73 13.19 -7.25 5.88
N TYR A 74 12.98 -8.47 5.40
CA TYR A 74 14.06 -9.42 5.13
C TYR A 74 14.65 -9.32 3.72
N LEU A 75 14.14 -8.42 2.87
CA LEU A 75 14.80 -8.07 1.62
C LEU A 75 16.10 -7.32 1.96
N SER A 76 17.24 -7.97 1.75
CA SER A 76 18.54 -7.43 2.15
C SER A 76 18.99 -6.31 1.23
N THR A 77 19.28 -5.14 1.81
CA THR A 77 19.85 -3.99 1.10
C THR A 77 21.19 -4.31 0.45
N GLU A 78 22.00 -5.17 1.07
CA GLU A 78 23.24 -5.66 0.50
C GLU A 78 23.00 -6.55 -0.71
N GLN A 79 22.04 -7.50 -0.63
CA GLN A 79 21.73 -8.37 -1.77
C GLN A 79 21.18 -7.58 -2.96
N MET A 80 20.35 -6.57 -2.70
CA MET A 80 19.85 -5.66 -3.75
C MET A 80 20.99 -4.86 -4.36
N ALA A 81 21.88 -4.27 -3.55
CA ALA A 81 23.04 -3.54 -4.04
C ALA A 81 23.98 -4.42 -4.89
N ILE A 82 24.19 -5.69 -4.49
CA ILE A 82 24.97 -6.65 -5.26
C ILE A 82 24.29 -6.97 -6.60
N ALA A 83 22.96 -7.14 -6.60
CA ALA A 83 22.20 -7.40 -7.81
C ALA A 83 22.24 -6.19 -8.77
N ASP A 84 22.11 -4.96 -8.26
CA ASP A 84 22.24 -3.74 -9.06
C ASP A 84 23.64 -3.58 -9.64
N ALA A 85 24.69 -3.74 -8.81
CA ALA A 85 26.07 -3.70 -9.27
C ALA A 85 26.35 -4.78 -10.34
N SER A 86 25.71 -5.95 -10.22
CA SER A 86 25.78 -6.99 -11.26
C SER A 86 25.03 -6.58 -12.52
N ALA A 87 23.88 -5.92 -12.40
CA ALA A 87 23.08 -5.47 -13.53
C ALA A 87 23.77 -4.36 -14.33
N GLU A 88 24.61 -3.53 -13.70
CA GLU A 88 25.46 -2.57 -14.41
C GLU A 88 26.38 -3.25 -15.44
N HIS A 89 26.82 -4.49 -15.18
CA HIS A 89 27.70 -5.24 -16.07
C HIS A 89 26.97 -6.21 -16.99
N TYR A 90 25.93 -6.89 -16.49
CA TYR A 90 25.25 -7.99 -17.19
C TYR A 90 23.83 -7.62 -17.68
N GLY A 91 23.36 -6.40 -17.41
CA GLY A 91 22.04 -5.92 -17.81
C GLY A 91 20.88 -6.69 -17.18
N ALA A 92 19.73 -6.68 -17.87
CA ALA A 92 18.48 -7.26 -17.39
C ALA A 92 18.54 -8.76 -17.09
N GLU A 93 19.52 -9.48 -17.64
CA GLU A 93 19.67 -10.92 -17.41
C GLU A 93 19.87 -11.28 -15.94
N VAL A 94 20.40 -10.35 -15.13
CA VAL A 94 20.48 -10.53 -13.67
C VAL A 94 19.09 -10.72 -13.08
N TYR A 95 18.14 -9.85 -13.42
CA TYR A 95 16.77 -9.93 -12.92
C TYR A 95 16.00 -11.10 -13.53
N PHE A 96 16.22 -11.45 -14.81
CA PHE A 96 15.63 -12.65 -15.39
C PHE A 96 16.10 -13.94 -14.71
N LYS A 97 17.36 -14.01 -14.27
CA LYS A 97 17.84 -15.11 -13.43
C LYS A 97 17.21 -15.06 -12.04
N GLY A 98 17.07 -13.88 -11.46
CA GLY A 98 16.42 -13.70 -10.15
C GLY A 98 14.96 -14.16 -10.12
N LEU A 99 14.19 -13.98 -11.21
CA LEU A 99 12.84 -14.55 -11.34
C LEU A 99 12.80 -16.08 -11.26
N ARG A 100 13.90 -16.78 -11.55
CA ARG A 100 14.00 -18.25 -11.50
C ARG A 100 14.57 -18.75 -10.16
N SER A 101 14.90 -17.84 -9.25
CA SER A 101 15.36 -18.19 -7.91
C SER A 101 14.25 -18.84 -7.10
N ASP A 102 14.60 -19.73 -6.17
CA ASP A 102 13.66 -20.24 -5.16
C ASP A 102 13.43 -19.23 -4.02
N ASP A 103 14.19 -18.14 -4.00
CA ASP A 103 14.06 -17.06 -3.01
C ASP A 103 13.01 -16.02 -3.43
N ILE A 104 11.93 -15.93 -2.65
CA ILE A 104 10.81 -15.01 -2.89
C ILE A 104 11.22 -13.53 -2.83
N TYR A 105 12.24 -13.18 -2.03
CA TYR A 105 12.76 -11.82 -1.95
C TYR A 105 13.47 -11.43 -3.24
N THR A 106 14.34 -12.30 -3.74
CA THR A 106 14.99 -12.16 -5.05
C THR A 106 13.97 -12.06 -6.18
N GLN A 107 12.92 -12.88 -6.16
CA GLN A 107 11.83 -12.82 -7.14
C GLN A 107 11.11 -11.46 -7.09
N TYR A 108 10.69 -11.01 -5.90
CA TYR A 108 10.01 -9.72 -5.72
C TYR A 108 10.88 -8.55 -6.20
N PHE A 109 12.16 -8.53 -5.83
CA PHE A 109 13.09 -7.51 -6.29
C PHE A 109 13.21 -7.49 -7.82
N SER A 110 13.41 -8.67 -8.42
CA SER A 110 13.56 -8.82 -9.86
C SER A 110 12.31 -8.41 -10.64
N ILE A 111 11.11 -8.69 -10.14
CA ILE A 111 9.84 -8.26 -10.74
C ILE A 111 9.80 -6.73 -10.86
N ASN A 112 10.10 -6.02 -9.77
CA ASN A 112 10.03 -4.57 -9.74
C ASN A 112 11.17 -3.92 -10.56
N LYS A 113 12.41 -4.43 -10.47
CA LYS A 113 13.55 -3.89 -11.21
C LYS A 113 13.43 -4.07 -12.73
N LEU A 114 12.73 -5.09 -13.21
CA LEU A 114 12.47 -5.24 -14.65
C LEU A 114 11.62 -4.10 -15.25
N VAL A 115 10.91 -3.33 -14.42
CA VAL A 115 10.19 -2.12 -14.85
C VAL A 115 11.13 -1.06 -15.42
N GLU A 116 12.37 -0.97 -14.93
CA GLU A 116 13.35 0.03 -15.38
C GLU A 116 13.72 -0.12 -16.87
N TYR A 117 13.49 -1.31 -17.45
CA TYR A 117 13.68 -1.59 -18.88
C TYR A 117 12.46 -1.23 -19.74
N TYR A 118 11.53 -0.43 -19.22
CA TYR A 118 10.32 0.04 -19.92
C TYR A 118 10.61 0.60 -21.34
N GLY A 119 11.71 1.33 -21.50
CA GLY A 119 12.12 1.93 -22.78
C GLY A 119 12.71 0.94 -23.80
N ASP A 120 13.17 -0.24 -23.36
CA ASP A 120 13.74 -1.27 -24.24
C ASP A 120 12.65 -2.24 -24.69
N ASN A 121 12.25 -2.18 -25.96
CA ASN A 121 11.15 -2.99 -26.48
C ASN A 121 11.40 -4.50 -26.38
N GLU A 122 12.64 -4.96 -26.60
CA GLU A 122 12.95 -6.40 -26.58
C GLU A 122 12.91 -6.92 -25.13
N ILE A 123 13.58 -6.22 -24.23
CA ILE A 123 13.63 -6.58 -22.81
C ILE A 123 12.24 -6.43 -22.19
N ARG A 124 11.49 -5.36 -22.50
CA ARG A 124 10.12 -5.15 -22.02
C ARG A 124 9.19 -6.31 -22.38
N LEU A 125 9.19 -6.74 -23.64
CA LEU A 125 8.35 -7.87 -24.06
C LEU A 125 8.76 -9.18 -23.38
N LYS A 126 10.07 -9.39 -23.20
CA LYS A 126 10.59 -10.54 -22.45
C LYS A 126 10.17 -10.48 -20.97
N ALA A 127 10.23 -9.31 -20.34
CA ALA A 127 9.81 -9.06 -18.96
C ALA A 127 8.31 -9.33 -18.77
N ILE A 128 7.46 -8.83 -19.67
CA ILE A 128 6.01 -9.09 -19.63
C ILE A 128 5.73 -10.59 -19.59
N ASN A 129 6.36 -11.35 -20.49
CA ASN A 129 6.16 -12.80 -20.55
C ASN A 129 6.69 -13.53 -19.32
N ALA A 130 7.84 -13.10 -18.79
CA ALA A 130 8.47 -13.71 -17.63
C ALA A 130 7.75 -13.41 -16.31
N ILE A 131 7.12 -12.23 -16.19
CA ILE A 131 6.42 -11.79 -14.97
C ILE A 131 4.99 -12.33 -14.92
N LYS A 132 4.33 -12.53 -16.07
CA LYS A 132 2.92 -12.98 -16.14
C LYS A 132 2.56 -14.21 -15.28
N PRO A 133 3.41 -15.25 -15.14
CA PRO A 133 3.11 -16.39 -14.27
C PRO A 133 2.93 -16.01 -12.79
N PHE A 134 3.59 -14.95 -12.32
CA PHE A 134 3.53 -14.50 -10.93
C PHE A 134 2.17 -13.90 -10.54
N LEU A 135 1.31 -13.56 -11.50
CA LEU A 135 -0.07 -13.15 -11.23
C LEU A 135 -0.89 -14.22 -10.49
N GLN A 136 -0.54 -15.50 -10.66
CA GLN A 136 -1.20 -16.63 -10.01
C GLN A 136 -0.42 -17.13 -8.78
N ASN A 137 0.57 -16.38 -8.32
CA ASN A 137 1.34 -16.78 -7.14
C ASN A 137 0.46 -16.76 -5.89
N THR A 138 0.63 -17.76 -5.02
CA THR A 138 -0.13 -17.86 -3.77
C THR A 138 0.24 -16.77 -2.76
N ASP A 139 1.45 -16.20 -2.86
CA ASP A 139 1.83 -15.04 -2.09
C ASP A 139 1.25 -13.76 -2.70
N LYS A 140 0.45 -13.06 -1.90
CA LYS A 140 -0.25 -11.85 -2.34
C LYS A 140 0.72 -10.71 -2.70
N LYS A 141 1.82 -10.52 -1.97
CA LYS A 141 2.76 -9.42 -2.24
C LYS A 141 3.48 -9.62 -3.56
N LEU A 142 3.82 -10.86 -3.87
CA LEU A 142 4.48 -11.19 -5.14
C LEU A 142 3.52 -11.04 -6.33
N SER A 143 2.28 -11.52 -6.18
CA SER A 143 1.25 -11.33 -7.22
C SER A 143 0.83 -9.87 -7.39
N ASP A 144 0.74 -9.09 -6.32
CA ASP A 144 0.50 -7.64 -6.38
C ASP A 144 1.65 -6.91 -7.09
N ALA A 145 2.91 -7.26 -6.79
CA ALA A 145 4.08 -6.70 -7.47
C ALA A 145 4.10 -7.04 -8.97
N ALA A 146 3.72 -8.28 -9.31
CA ALA A 146 3.58 -8.70 -10.71
C ALA A 146 2.48 -7.91 -11.42
N ALA A 147 1.31 -7.73 -10.80
CA ALA A 147 0.21 -6.95 -11.36
C ALA A 147 0.59 -5.48 -11.56
N PHE A 148 1.27 -4.88 -10.58
CA PHE A 148 1.81 -3.52 -10.67
C PHE A 148 2.82 -3.37 -11.81
N SER A 149 3.84 -4.23 -11.84
CA SER A 149 4.92 -4.17 -12.83
C SER A 149 4.40 -4.39 -14.25
N LEU A 150 3.46 -5.33 -14.42
CA LEU A 150 2.81 -5.56 -15.70
C LEU A 150 1.98 -4.36 -16.13
N SER A 151 1.22 -3.73 -15.22
CA SER A 151 0.42 -2.54 -15.52
C SER A 151 1.27 -1.42 -16.16
N ILE A 152 2.51 -1.25 -15.69
CA ILE A 152 3.47 -0.31 -16.26
C ILE A 152 4.03 -0.82 -17.59
N LEU A 153 4.57 -2.05 -17.63
CA LEU A 153 5.23 -2.60 -18.81
C LEU A 153 4.27 -2.80 -20.00
N THR A 154 2.99 -3.09 -19.76
CA THR A 154 1.94 -3.19 -20.77
C THR A 154 1.26 -1.85 -21.07
N LYS A 155 1.67 -0.77 -20.38
CA LYS A 155 1.14 0.58 -20.54
C LYS A 155 -0.37 0.70 -20.29
N THR A 156 -0.92 -0.13 -19.41
CA THR A 156 -2.35 -0.09 -19.04
C THR A 156 -2.60 0.86 -17.89
N TYR A 157 -1.64 0.98 -16.96
CA TYR A 157 -1.64 1.95 -15.86
C TYR A 157 -2.90 1.91 -14.96
N ASP A 158 -3.49 0.72 -14.84
CA ASP A 158 -4.72 0.40 -14.12
C ASP A 158 -4.52 -0.01 -12.64
N ASN A 159 -3.28 0.02 -12.14
CA ASN A 159 -2.98 -0.31 -10.75
C ASN A 159 -3.23 0.88 -9.79
N PRO A 160 -3.80 0.68 -8.58
CA PRO A 160 -4.08 1.76 -7.64
C PRO A 160 -2.83 2.48 -7.10
N ASN A 161 -1.64 1.89 -7.22
CA ASN A 161 -0.37 2.52 -6.84
C ASN A 161 0.27 3.32 -8.00
N ILE A 162 -0.48 3.55 -9.07
CA ILE A 162 -0.06 4.36 -10.23
C ILE A 162 -0.91 5.63 -10.25
N TYR A 163 -0.23 6.78 -10.13
CA TYR A 163 -0.88 8.08 -9.98
C TYR A 163 -0.81 8.86 -11.28
N HIS A 164 -1.99 9.23 -11.79
CA HIS A 164 -2.15 9.95 -13.06
C HIS A 164 -2.20 11.46 -12.83
N LEU A 165 -1.30 12.20 -13.47
CA LEU A 165 -1.18 13.65 -13.37
C LEU A 165 -2.02 14.36 -14.45
N ALA A 166 -2.25 15.66 -14.25
CA ALA A 166 -3.07 16.47 -15.15
C ALA A 166 -2.52 16.60 -16.56
N ASP A 167 -1.20 16.57 -16.72
CA ASP A 167 -0.50 16.68 -18.00
C ASP A 167 -0.39 15.32 -18.73
N GLY A 168 -1.00 14.26 -18.18
CA GLY A 168 -0.91 12.90 -18.69
C GLY A 168 0.33 12.13 -18.25
N SER A 169 1.23 12.76 -17.49
CA SER A 169 2.34 12.06 -16.86
C SER A 169 1.87 11.11 -15.77
N ILE A 170 2.70 10.13 -15.44
CA ILE A 170 2.39 9.09 -14.48
C ILE A 170 3.50 9.03 -13.44
N VAL A 171 3.14 9.05 -12.15
CA VAL A 171 4.08 8.92 -11.03
C VAL A 171 3.76 7.69 -10.19
N PHE A 172 4.80 7.00 -9.71
CA PHE A 172 4.68 5.81 -8.86
C PHE A 172 5.99 5.54 -8.10
N THR A 173 5.96 4.51 -7.24
CA THR A 173 7.16 3.92 -6.65
C THR A 173 7.26 2.47 -7.11
N LEU A 174 8.49 1.98 -7.35
CA LEU A 174 8.67 0.57 -7.73
C LEU A 174 8.37 -0.37 -6.56
N PHE A 175 8.77 0.02 -5.35
CA PHE A 175 8.70 -0.83 -4.16
C PHE A 175 7.55 -0.40 -3.23
N ASN A 176 6.32 -0.69 -3.65
CA ASN A 176 5.13 -0.35 -2.88
C ASN A 176 5.07 -1.14 -1.55
N ASN A 177 4.73 -0.45 -0.45
CA ASN A 177 4.61 -1.01 0.90
C ASN A 177 5.91 -1.62 1.46
N TYR A 178 7.07 -1.25 0.92
CA TYR A 178 8.37 -1.63 1.47
C TYR A 178 8.68 -0.77 2.70
N SER A 179 8.43 -1.30 3.89
CA SER A 179 8.34 -0.49 5.12
C SER A 179 9.57 -0.51 6.02
N ASP A 180 10.62 -1.29 5.74
CA ASP A 180 11.64 -1.55 6.76
C ASP A 180 13.06 -1.61 6.16
N TYR A 181 13.85 -0.57 6.44
CA TYR A 181 15.32 -0.45 6.26
C TYR A 181 15.88 -0.04 4.89
N GLY A 182 15.14 0.74 4.11
CA GLY A 182 15.71 1.78 3.24
C GLY A 182 16.60 1.32 2.09
N SER A 183 15.97 1.17 0.94
CA SER A 183 16.59 1.13 -0.39
C SER A 183 15.49 1.37 -1.44
N TYR A 184 15.80 2.09 -2.52
CA TYR A 184 14.86 2.40 -3.61
C TYR A 184 13.63 3.22 -3.21
N ASN A 185 13.86 4.21 -2.35
CA ASN A 185 12.86 5.21 -2.01
C ASN A 185 12.82 6.27 -3.08
N GLU A 186 12.25 5.90 -4.21
CA GLU A 186 12.29 6.69 -5.42
C GLU A 186 10.88 6.94 -5.94
N LEU A 187 10.68 8.16 -6.39
CA LEU A 187 9.58 8.51 -7.27
C LEU A 187 10.06 8.30 -8.70
N TRP A 188 9.29 7.52 -9.44
CA TRP A 188 9.47 7.26 -10.85
C TRP A 188 8.41 8.01 -11.64
N LEU A 189 8.81 8.54 -12.80
CA LEU A 189 7.96 9.33 -13.68
C LEU A 189 7.98 8.74 -15.09
N ILE A 190 6.80 8.50 -15.65
CA ILE A 190 6.62 8.32 -17.10
C ILE A 190 6.05 9.61 -17.66
N LYS A 191 6.79 10.26 -18.56
CA LYS A 191 6.37 11.47 -19.27
C LYS A 191 6.77 11.33 -20.73
N ASN A 192 5.84 11.62 -21.65
CA ASN A 192 6.06 11.45 -23.09
C ASN A 192 6.56 10.06 -23.50
N ASP A 193 6.05 9.00 -22.87
CA ASP A 193 6.46 7.60 -23.09
C ASP A 193 7.91 7.27 -22.68
N GLU A 194 8.53 8.11 -21.85
CA GLU A 194 9.87 7.89 -21.30
C GLU A 194 9.81 7.69 -19.79
N LEU A 195 10.40 6.60 -19.31
CA LEU A 195 10.55 6.31 -17.88
C LEU A 195 11.83 6.97 -17.35
N SER A 196 11.72 7.67 -16.21
CA SER A 196 12.85 8.28 -15.52
C SER A 196 12.68 8.25 -14.00
N GLN A 197 13.79 8.25 -13.28
CA GLN A 197 13.79 8.51 -11.84
C GLN A 197 13.57 10.02 -11.62
N PHE A 198 12.48 10.39 -10.96
CA PHE A 198 12.13 11.79 -10.69
C PHE A 198 12.82 12.31 -9.42
N PHE A 199 12.78 11.54 -8.34
CA PHE A 199 13.36 11.93 -7.06
C PHE A 199 13.78 10.71 -6.25
N ALA A 200 14.96 10.75 -5.64
CA ALA A 200 15.43 9.73 -4.72
C ALA A 200 15.53 10.33 -3.30
N PHE A 201 14.82 9.74 -2.34
CA PHE A 201 14.88 10.18 -0.95
C PHE A 201 16.12 9.63 -0.25
N GLY A 202 16.83 10.52 0.44
CA GLY A 202 17.95 10.18 1.32
C GLY A 202 17.53 10.03 2.77
N LYS A 203 18.44 9.50 3.60
CA LYS A 203 18.23 9.46 5.06
C LYS A 203 17.98 10.88 5.59
N PRO A 204 17.06 11.06 6.55
CA PRO A 204 16.34 10.02 7.30
C PRO A 204 15.03 9.52 6.64
N SER A 205 14.64 10.01 5.47
CA SER A 205 13.47 9.52 4.70
C SER A 205 13.73 8.13 4.09
N MET A 206 13.40 7.06 4.84
CA MET A 206 13.78 5.69 4.53
C MET A 206 12.74 4.86 3.78
N TYR A 207 11.48 5.29 3.65
CA TYR A 207 10.49 4.64 2.78
C TYR A 207 9.28 5.52 2.54
N ILE A 208 8.72 5.44 1.33
CA ILE A 208 7.51 6.18 0.93
C ILE A 208 6.30 5.41 1.45
N THR A 209 5.45 6.08 2.22
CA THR A 209 4.24 5.49 2.81
C THR A 209 2.97 5.93 2.12
N SER A 210 2.97 7.12 1.52
CA SER A 210 1.82 7.60 0.75
C SER A 210 2.21 8.65 -0.28
N ILE A 211 1.45 8.68 -1.37
CA ILE A 211 1.44 9.74 -2.38
C ILE A 211 -0.02 10.19 -2.51
N VAL A 212 -0.27 11.49 -2.37
CA VAL A 212 -1.60 12.07 -2.47
C VAL A 212 -1.58 13.20 -3.50
N LEU A 213 -2.36 13.03 -4.57
CA LEU A 213 -2.52 14.03 -5.62
C LEU A 213 -3.37 15.21 -5.14
N SER A 214 -3.01 16.43 -5.59
CA SER A 214 -3.91 17.58 -5.50
C SER A 214 -5.19 17.35 -6.31
N PRO A 215 -6.30 18.05 -6.02
CA PRO A 215 -7.56 17.84 -6.75
C PRO A 215 -7.44 18.12 -8.25
N ASP A 216 -6.62 19.10 -8.65
CA ASP A 216 -6.29 19.37 -10.06
C ASP A 216 -5.19 18.47 -10.63
N LYS A 217 -4.64 17.55 -9.82
CA LYS A 217 -3.60 16.56 -10.18
C LYS A 217 -2.30 17.16 -10.71
N LYS A 218 -1.98 18.40 -10.31
CA LYS A 218 -0.72 19.06 -10.69
C LYS A 218 0.39 18.85 -9.65
N ASN A 219 0.01 18.70 -8.40
CA ASN A 219 0.94 18.54 -7.29
C ASN A 219 0.76 17.17 -6.63
N ILE A 220 1.83 16.68 -6.00
CA ILE A 220 1.77 15.52 -5.11
C ILE A 220 2.30 15.89 -3.74
N ALA A 221 1.62 15.42 -2.70
CA ALA A 221 2.13 15.36 -1.35
C ALA A 221 2.66 13.95 -1.11
N VAL A 222 3.93 13.82 -0.74
CA VAL A 222 4.62 12.56 -0.55
C VAL A 222 5.02 12.44 0.91
N THR A 223 4.53 11.38 1.54
CA THR A 223 4.89 11.03 2.91
C THR A 223 5.99 9.98 2.87
N THR A 224 7.05 10.23 3.62
CA THR A 224 8.09 9.23 3.89
C THR A 224 8.22 9.00 5.39
N CYS A 225 8.73 7.84 5.77
CA CYS A 225 8.99 7.51 7.16
C CYS A 225 10.41 6.97 7.36
N SER A 226 10.84 7.07 8.60
CA SER A 226 11.92 6.31 9.18
C SER A 226 11.36 5.39 10.27
N ASN A 227 12.22 4.69 11.01
CA ASN A 227 11.80 3.94 12.20
C ASN A 227 11.37 4.84 13.36
N LYS A 228 11.59 6.16 13.25
CA LYS A 228 11.43 7.11 14.35
C LYS A 228 10.54 8.29 14.00
N SER A 229 10.42 8.66 12.73
CA SER A 229 9.83 9.94 12.31
C SER A 229 9.09 9.80 10.99
N THR A 230 8.14 10.69 10.78
CA THR A 230 7.45 10.88 9.50
C THR A 230 7.88 12.22 8.91
N TYR A 231 7.95 12.27 7.59
CA TYR A 231 8.31 13.44 6.81
C TYR A 231 7.27 13.64 5.71
N LEU A 232 6.87 14.87 5.47
CA LEU A 232 5.88 15.23 4.46
C LEU A 232 6.42 16.35 3.57
N ILE A 233 6.44 16.10 2.27
CA ILE A 233 7.00 16.99 1.26
C ILE A 233 6.03 17.12 0.09
N VAL A 234 5.95 18.32 -0.51
CA VAL A 234 5.12 18.58 -1.69
C VAL A 234 6.01 18.84 -2.91
N PHE A 235 5.67 18.18 -4.01
CA PHE A 235 6.30 18.33 -5.31
C PHE A 235 5.31 18.86 -6.35
N ASP A 236 5.84 19.70 -7.23
CA ASP A 236 5.30 20.01 -8.54
C ASP A 236 6.17 19.26 -9.57
N MET A 237 5.56 18.65 -10.58
CA MET A 237 6.30 17.77 -11.50
C MET A 237 7.17 18.54 -12.51
N GLU A 238 6.92 19.84 -12.71
CA GLU A 238 7.75 20.70 -13.56
C GLU A 238 8.86 21.38 -12.76
N ASN A 239 8.54 21.85 -11.55
CA ASN A 239 9.41 22.67 -10.72
C ASN A 239 10.16 21.87 -9.64
N GLY A 240 9.82 20.59 -9.47
CA GLY A 240 10.39 19.72 -8.45
C GLY A 240 9.86 20.01 -7.05
N LEU A 241 10.75 20.09 -6.07
CA LEU A 241 10.42 20.33 -4.67
C LEU A 241 9.87 21.76 -4.47
N ILE A 242 8.62 21.89 -4.00
CA ILE A 242 7.96 23.20 -3.80
C ILE A 242 7.62 23.54 -2.35
N SER A 243 7.82 22.61 -1.41
CA SER A 243 7.68 22.86 0.02
C SER A 243 8.97 22.55 0.78
N PRO A 244 9.18 23.12 1.99
CA PRO A 244 10.07 22.50 2.96
C PRO A 244 9.48 21.17 3.44
N GLU A 245 10.21 20.44 4.28
CA GLU A 245 9.64 19.33 5.05
C GLU A 245 8.62 19.90 6.06
N LEU A 246 7.37 19.46 5.95
CA LEU A 246 6.23 20.13 6.58
C LEU A 246 6.08 19.79 8.07
N ILE A 247 6.44 18.58 8.51
CA ILE A 247 6.23 18.14 9.89
C ILE A 247 7.23 18.84 10.82
N GLU A 248 8.50 18.88 10.44
CA GLU A 248 9.55 19.60 11.14
C GLU A 248 9.29 21.10 11.09
N SER A 249 8.87 21.65 9.94
CA SER A 249 8.48 23.06 9.85
C SER A 249 7.36 23.40 10.84
N ALA A 250 6.36 22.52 11.01
CA ALA A 250 5.29 22.69 11.98
C ALA A 250 5.80 22.61 13.43
N ARG A 251 6.73 21.69 13.69
CA ARG A 251 7.42 21.55 14.98
C ARG A 251 8.19 22.83 15.35
N PHE A 252 8.94 23.42 14.41
CA PHE A 252 9.62 24.70 14.61
C PHE A 252 8.65 25.85 14.88
N LEU A 253 7.56 25.93 14.11
CA LEU A 253 6.54 26.94 14.27
C LEU A 253 5.91 26.90 15.68
N LEU A 254 5.50 25.72 16.13
CA LEU A 254 4.86 25.54 17.42
C LEU A 254 5.84 25.75 18.59
N ALA A 255 7.07 25.27 18.48
CA ALA A 255 8.10 25.52 19.49
C ALA A 255 8.37 27.01 19.69
N ARG A 256 8.44 27.78 18.61
CA ARG A 256 8.62 29.24 18.69
C ARG A 256 7.50 29.87 19.52
N ASP A 257 6.25 29.50 19.23
CA ASP A 257 5.08 30.09 19.89
C ASP A 257 4.95 29.65 21.36
N LYS A 258 5.37 28.41 21.68
CA LYS A 258 5.40 27.86 23.05
C LYS A 258 6.69 28.12 23.83
N LYS A 259 7.71 28.70 23.16
CA LYS A 259 9.07 28.88 23.69
C LYS A 259 9.74 27.56 24.12
N TYR A 260 9.52 26.50 23.35
CA TYR A 260 10.24 25.24 23.53
C TYR A 260 11.62 25.32 22.91
N GLU A 261 12.57 24.67 23.56
CA GLU A 261 13.89 24.44 22.99
C GLU A 261 13.82 23.31 21.98
N ILE A 262 14.42 23.53 20.81
CA ILE A 262 14.57 22.50 19.78
C ILE A 262 16.05 22.14 19.68
N TRP A 263 16.29 20.83 19.73
CA TRP A 263 17.56 20.23 19.36
C TRP A 263 17.37 19.52 18.03
N GLU A 264 18.24 19.83 17.08
CA GLU A 264 18.41 19.01 15.89
C GLU A 264 19.32 17.84 16.23
N ARG A 265 18.88 16.63 15.92
CA ARG A 265 19.68 15.44 16.15
C ARG A 265 20.64 15.25 14.97
N ILE A 266 21.80 14.66 15.23
CA ILE A 266 22.78 14.35 14.18
C ILE A 266 22.27 13.36 13.13
N ASP A 267 21.27 12.54 13.47
CA ASP A 267 20.60 11.63 12.55
C ASP A 267 19.43 12.30 11.79
N HIS A 268 19.20 13.60 12.01
CA HIS A 268 18.09 14.41 11.46
C HIS A 268 16.68 13.84 11.76
N GLU A 269 16.57 12.90 12.70
CA GLU A 269 15.29 12.38 13.18
C GLU A 269 14.66 13.37 14.16
N ASN A 270 13.33 13.46 14.18
CA ASN A 270 12.60 14.45 15.00
C ASN A 270 11.55 13.84 15.95
N TYR A 271 11.39 12.52 15.92
CA TYR A 271 10.37 11.75 16.65
C TYR A 271 8.93 12.25 16.50
N SER A 272 8.69 13.03 15.46
CA SER A 272 7.37 13.55 15.13
C SER A 272 6.78 12.70 14.01
N GLY A 273 5.46 12.53 14.03
CA GLY A 273 4.80 11.56 13.17
C GLY A 273 3.38 11.97 12.82
N LEU A 274 2.93 11.55 11.64
CA LEU A 274 1.52 11.66 11.27
C LEU A 274 0.68 10.71 12.12
N TYR A 275 -0.51 11.14 12.53
CA TYR A 275 -1.54 10.26 13.11
C TYR A 275 -2.87 10.32 12.35
N SER A 276 -2.92 11.07 11.25
CA SER A 276 -4.02 11.05 10.29
C SER A 276 -3.49 11.05 8.86
N ASP A 277 -4.35 10.67 7.93
CA ASP A 277 -4.04 10.80 6.51
C ASP A 277 -3.81 12.26 6.11
N VAL A 278 -2.90 12.44 5.15
CA VAL A 278 -2.65 13.72 4.47
C VAL A 278 -3.75 13.94 3.46
N LYS A 279 -4.27 15.17 3.38
CA LYS A 279 -5.28 15.54 2.39
C LYS A 279 -5.05 16.92 1.81
N TRP A 280 -5.48 17.09 0.58
CA TRP A 280 -5.60 18.41 -0.03
C TRP A 280 -6.98 18.98 0.26
N ILE A 281 -7.04 20.19 0.82
CA ILE A 281 -8.32 20.90 1.05
C ILE A 281 -8.74 21.66 -0.23
N ASP A 282 -7.76 22.12 -0.99
CA ASP A 282 -7.88 22.75 -2.30
C ASP A 282 -6.63 22.44 -3.14
N ASN A 283 -6.48 23.03 -4.32
CA ASN A 283 -5.33 22.78 -5.23
C ASN A 283 -3.97 23.22 -4.67
N SER A 284 -3.96 24.02 -3.62
CA SER A 284 -2.78 24.68 -3.07
C SER A 284 -2.55 24.45 -1.57
N THR A 285 -3.53 23.88 -0.86
CA THR A 285 -3.48 23.73 0.60
C THR A 285 -3.51 22.26 1.00
N VAL A 286 -2.43 21.83 1.66
CA VAL A 286 -2.33 20.51 2.29
C VAL A 286 -2.68 20.62 3.77
N GLU A 287 -3.52 19.71 4.26
CA GLU A 287 -3.81 19.51 5.67
C GLU A 287 -3.33 18.13 6.13
N PHE A 288 -2.76 18.10 7.32
CA PHE A 288 -2.36 16.88 8.00
C PHE A 288 -2.47 17.07 9.51
N ALA A 289 -2.43 15.97 10.25
CA ALA A 289 -2.37 16.01 11.70
C ALA A 289 -1.19 15.18 12.20
N ALA A 290 -0.40 15.77 13.09
CA ALA A 290 0.89 15.23 13.51
C ALA A 290 1.14 15.44 15.01
N GLY A 291 1.77 14.43 15.62
CA GLY A 291 2.31 14.51 16.96
C GLY A 291 3.69 15.14 16.87
N LEU A 292 3.84 16.35 17.41
CA LEU A 292 5.07 17.14 17.33
C LEU A 292 5.86 16.95 18.61
N SER A 293 7.01 16.30 18.51
CA SER A 293 7.81 15.87 19.66
C SER A 293 8.89 16.88 20.03
N TYR A 294 9.06 17.12 21.33
CA TYR A 294 10.11 17.97 21.91
C TYR A 294 10.80 17.25 23.06
N LYS A 295 12.01 17.70 23.41
CA LYS A 295 12.82 17.13 24.50
C LYS A 295 12.87 15.59 24.45
N ASN A 296 13.23 15.03 23.29
CA ASN A 296 13.31 13.57 23.11
C ASN A 296 12.02 12.83 23.54
N THR A 297 10.86 13.29 23.04
CA THR A 297 9.51 12.75 23.28
C THR A 297 8.94 12.95 24.69
N GLU A 298 9.61 13.69 25.58
CA GLU A 298 9.02 14.07 26.88
C GLU A 298 7.76 14.93 26.72
N ILE A 299 7.70 15.71 25.65
CA ILE A 299 6.55 16.54 25.29
C ILE A 299 6.12 16.15 23.88
N ILE A 300 4.84 15.83 23.71
CA ILE A 300 4.22 15.57 22.41
C ILE A 300 2.98 16.46 22.33
N GLU A 301 2.98 17.38 21.37
CA GLU A 301 1.85 18.25 21.09
C GLU A 301 1.14 17.77 19.82
N ASN A 302 -0.12 17.38 19.95
CA ASN A 302 -0.92 16.99 18.80
C ASN A 302 -1.45 18.25 18.11
N ALA A 303 -1.18 18.39 16.82
CA ALA A 303 -1.63 19.54 16.04
C ALA A 303 -2.20 19.12 14.69
N SER A 304 -3.29 19.79 14.29
CA SER A 304 -3.69 19.86 12.89
C SER A 304 -2.94 21.03 12.24
N VAL A 305 -2.33 20.78 11.10
CA VAL A 305 -1.48 21.71 10.38
C VAL A 305 -2.02 21.89 8.97
N THR A 306 -2.04 23.14 8.51
CA THR A 306 -2.33 23.50 7.12
C THR A 306 -1.13 24.23 6.53
N TYR A 307 -0.75 23.86 5.32
CA TYR A 307 0.30 24.52 4.55
C TYR A 307 -0.25 24.93 3.20
N ASN A 308 -0.17 26.22 2.87
CA ASN A 308 -0.51 26.73 1.56
C ASN A 308 0.77 26.95 0.74
N ILE A 309 0.89 26.25 -0.39
CA ILE A 309 2.08 26.25 -1.24
C ILE A 309 2.29 27.59 -1.97
N LEU A 310 1.22 28.32 -2.28
CA LEU A 310 1.29 29.58 -3.03
C LEU A 310 1.77 30.72 -2.15
N THR A 311 1.23 30.82 -0.93
CA THR A 311 1.60 31.86 0.03
C THR A 311 2.79 31.45 0.90
N LYS A 312 3.22 30.19 0.82
CA LYS A 312 4.24 29.58 1.68
C LYS A 312 3.95 29.76 3.18
N SER A 313 2.65 29.79 3.54
CA SER A 313 2.22 30.03 4.90
C SER A 313 1.77 28.75 5.57
N MET A 314 2.23 28.54 6.81
CA MET A 314 1.82 27.43 7.65
C MET A 314 1.00 27.93 8.84
N LYS A 315 -0.06 27.21 9.18
CA LYS A 315 -0.87 27.43 10.39
C LYS A 315 -1.08 26.12 11.11
N TYR A 316 -1.19 26.18 12.42
CA TYR A 316 -1.52 25.02 13.24
C TYR A 316 -2.67 25.31 14.20
N LYS A 317 -3.34 24.24 14.62
CA LYS A 317 -4.32 24.22 15.69
C LYS A 317 -4.03 23.02 16.59
N LEU A 318 -3.84 23.27 17.88
CA LEU A 318 -3.70 22.20 18.86
C LEU A 318 -4.96 21.34 18.89
N LEU A 319 -4.76 20.03 18.94
CA LEU A 319 -5.81 19.05 19.12
C LEU A 319 -5.91 18.66 20.60
N PRO A 320 -7.09 18.20 21.05
CA PRO A 320 -7.31 17.78 22.44
C PRO A 320 -6.42 16.62 22.89
#